data_AF-A0A0G1H698-F1
#
_entry.id   AF-A0A0G1H698-F1
#
_cell.length_a   1.000
_cell.length_b   1.000
_cell.length_c   1.000
_cell.angle_alpha   90.00
_cell.angle_beta   90.00
_cell.angle_gamma   90.00
#
_symmetry.space_group_name_H-M   'P 1'
#
loop_
_entity.id
_entity.type
_entity.pdbx_description
1 polymer ?
#
loop_
_entity_poly.entity_id
_entity_poly.type
_entity_poly.pdbx_seq_one_letter_code
_entity_poly.pdbx_strand_id
1 'polypeptide(L)'
;MKTRILLSTIQYMAKRMSSGLLNGSIIVVACLLLSGVMISIGEAATTTAGTPQAAADLIYTPRFLPNVLLGAKGPADMVFLVYQYLMGLVGVVAVGVIMYGGILRTMSADPGKIKASNDYIKNALKGIVLLFGAQVLFNTINPNIVDVERIQNALQPKVKINATPYIPVGMELPGDSTSTPVVVGDGAYAGRPLADTPVSHIRSRLESIGGIAMLKECVPGGGTVGCISFQGVKQITLDGIVSMADAGVPINITSVTEAHDPGTPHAEGYKWDMRVSPGVEIAFVNNPQRFERIATRSDSYATFRDKVTGVTCSSEKPPAAPHWDCSTR
;
A
#
# COMPACT_ATOMS: atom_id res chain seq x y z
N MET A 1 19.02 -21.55 -8.92
CA MET A 1 19.64 -21.42 -10.26
C MET A 1 20.38 -20.09 -10.44
N LYS A 2 19.72 -18.92 -10.29
CA LYS A 2 20.34 -17.58 -10.48
C LYS A 2 21.68 -17.35 -9.76
N THR A 3 21.83 -17.80 -8.51
CA THR A 3 23.06 -17.64 -7.72
C THR A 3 24.30 -18.33 -8.29
N ARG A 4 24.16 -19.46 -9.01
CA ARG A 4 25.31 -20.15 -9.64
C ARG A 4 25.85 -19.41 -10.86
N ILE A 5 25.01 -18.66 -11.57
CA ILE A 5 25.40 -17.85 -12.74
C ILE A 5 26.21 -16.62 -12.30
N LEU A 6 25.84 -16.01 -11.17
CA LEU A 6 26.59 -14.88 -10.61
C LEU A 6 28.01 -15.29 -10.21
N LEU A 7 28.15 -16.44 -9.55
CA LEU A 7 29.44 -16.93 -9.05
C LEU A 7 30.41 -17.29 -10.19
N SER A 8 29.94 -17.94 -11.26
CA SER A 8 30.78 -18.24 -12.43
C SER A 8 31.24 -16.98 -13.16
N THR A 9 30.40 -15.94 -13.21
CA THR A 9 30.74 -14.65 -13.82
C THR A 9 31.84 -13.94 -13.02
N ILE A 10 31.75 -13.94 -11.69
CA ILE A 10 32.77 -13.36 -10.80
C ILE A 10 34.11 -14.11 -10.92
N GLN A 11 34.09 -15.45 -10.94
CA GLN A 11 35.31 -16.25 -11.09
C GLN A 11 35.97 -16.08 -12.47
N TYR A 12 35.16 -15.90 -13.54
CA TYR A 12 35.67 -15.62 -14.88
C TYR A 12 36.34 -14.23 -14.95
N MET A 13 35.75 -13.21 -14.33
CA MET A 13 36.36 -11.88 -14.21
C MET A 13 37.70 -11.94 -13.44
N ALA A 14 37.72 -12.59 -12.27
CA ALA A 14 38.92 -12.71 -11.43
C ALA A 14 40.07 -13.41 -12.16
N LYS A 15 39.80 -14.48 -12.93
CA LYS A 15 40.82 -15.18 -13.72
C LYS A 15 41.38 -14.32 -14.86
N ARG A 16 40.61 -13.34 -15.36
CA ARG A 16 41.03 -12.41 -16.41
C ARG A 16 41.78 -11.18 -15.86
N MET A 17 41.66 -10.90 -14.57
CA MET A 17 42.47 -9.86 -13.88
C MET A 17 43.94 -10.26 -13.75
N SER A 18 44.26 -11.56 -13.63
CA SER A 18 45.64 -12.02 -13.44
C SER A 18 46.50 -11.97 -14.71
N SER A 19 45.92 -11.74 -15.89
CA SER A 19 46.65 -11.80 -17.18
C SER A 19 47.16 -10.45 -17.70
N GLY A 20 47.21 -9.41 -16.85
CA GLY A 20 47.93 -8.14 -17.11
C GLY A 20 47.47 -7.29 -18.29
N LEU A 21 46.37 -7.65 -18.96
CA LEU A 21 46.01 -7.16 -20.30
C LEU A 21 45.09 -5.91 -20.32
N LEU A 22 44.88 -5.28 -19.16
CA LEU A 22 44.01 -4.11 -18.99
C LEU A 22 44.65 -3.13 -18.01
N ASN A 23 44.90 -1.90 -18.47
CA ASN A 23 45.39 -0.81 -17.63
C ASN A 23 44.43 -0.54 -16.47
N GLY A 24 44.94 -0.58 -15.23
CA GLY A 24 44.13 -0.57 -14.01
C GLY A 24 43.13 0.59 -13.90
N SER A 25 43.46 1.75 -14.48
CA SER A 25 42.59 2.94 -14.50
C SER A 25 41.25 2.69 -15.20
N ILE A 26 41.21 1.86 -16.26
CA ILE A 26 39.97 1.54 -16.98
C ILE A 26 39.10 0.58 -16.17
N ILE A 27 39.72 -0.35 -15.43
CA ILE A 27 39.00 -1.28 -14.54
C ILE A 27 38.43 -0.53 -13.34
N VAL A 28 39.16 0.40 -12.72
CA VAL A 28 38.64 1.20 -11.60
C VAL A 28 37.42 2.02 -12.03
N VAL A 29 37.43 2.62 -13.22
CA VAL A 29 36.25 3.34 -13.75
C VAL A 29 35.10 2.38 -14.08
N ALA A 30 35.36 1.22 -14.70
CA ALA A 30 34.32 0.23 -14.97
C ALA A 30 33.72 -0.38 -13.70
N CYS A 31 34.53 -0.62 -12.66
CA CYS A 31 34.07 -1.09 -11.35
C CYS A 31 33.33 0.02 -10.59
N LEU A 32 33.77 1.27 -10.62
CA LEU A 32 33.06 2.41 -10.01
C LEU A 32 31.75 2.74 -10.74
N LEU A 33 31.63 2.44 -12.04
CA LEU A 33 30.39 2.59 -12.80
C LEU A 33 29.47 1.37 -12.66
N LEU A 34 30.00 0.16 -12.48
CA LEU A 34 29.18 -1.01 -12.15
C LEU A 34 28.69 -0.97 -10.69
N SER A 35 29.54 -0.53 -9.75
CA SER A 35 29.08 -0.22 -8.39
C SER A 35 28.18 1.01 -8.41
N GLY A 36 28.51 2.05 -9.16
CA GLY A 36 27.70 3.26 -9.30
C GLY A 36 26.32 3.01 -9.93
N VAL A 37 26.20 2.09 -10.89
CA VAL A 37 24.91 1.63 -11.43
C VAL A 37 24.21 0.69 -10.45
N MET A 38 24.91 -0.19 -9.73
CA MET A 38 24.31 -0.96 -8.63
C MET A 38 23.95 -0.11 -7.40
N ILE A 39 24.52 1.10 -7.28
CA ILE A 39 24.16 2.15 -6.32
C ILE A 39 23.03 3.01 -6.92
N SER A 40 22.93 3.22 -8.24
CA SER A 40 21.79 3.91 -8.86
C SER A 40 20.52 3.03 -8.94
N ILE A 41 20.67 1.71 -8.94
CA ILE A 41 19.58 0.72 -8.77
C ILE A 41 19.48 0.26 -7.30
N GLY A 42 20.44 0.67 -6.44
CA GLY A 42 20.50 0.35 -5.00
C GLY A 42 20.06 1.49 -4.07
N GLU A 43 20.12 2.74 -4.55
CA GLU A 43 19.55 3.96 -3.95
C GLU A 43 18.14 4.22 -4.49
N ALA A 44 17.44 3.15 -4.87
CA ALA A 44 16.00 3.11 -4.74
C ALA A 44 15.63 3.09 -3.23
N ALA A 45 15.67 4.28 -2.63
CA ALA A 45 15.22 4.64 -1.28
C ALA A 45 15.99 4.05 -0.07
N THR A 46 16.99 4.81 0.41
CA THR A 46 17.31 4.87 1.86
C THR A 46 16.92 6.24 2.44
N THR A 47 15.64 6.60 2.33
CA THR A 47 15.08 7.78 3.03
C THR A 47 13.67 7.51 3.54
N THR A 48 13.54 7.58 4.87
CA THR A 48 12.34 7.99 5.64
C THR A 48 10.97 7.50 5.16
N ALA A 49 10.35 6.62 5.95
CA ALA A 49 8.98 6.15 5.78
C ALA A 49 7.96 7.31 5.73
N GLY A 50 7.63 7.74 4.50
CA GLY A 50 6.53 8.65 4.22
C GLY A 50 5.18 7.96 4.46
N THR A 51 4.19 8.75 4.87
CA THR A 51 2.86 8.28 5.27
C THR A 51 2.14 7.45 4.20
N PRO A 52 1.35 6.44 4.58
CA PRO A 52 0.69 5.53 3.65
C PRO A 52 -0.67 6.09 3.25
N GLN A 53 -0.79 6.48 1.99
CA GLN A 53 -1.99 7.10 1.46
C GLN A 53 -3.05 6.02 1.14
N ALA A 54 -4.20 6.08 1.81
CA ALA A 54 -5.30 5.10 1.77
C ALA A 54 -5.60 4.46 0.39
N ALA A 55 -5.93 3.17 0.41
CA ALA A 55 -6.29 2.40 -0.78
C ALA A 55 -7.65 2.84 -1.33
N ALA A 56 -7.64 3.41 -2.53
CA ALA A 56 -8.85 3.61 -3.32
C ALA A 56 -9.06 2.37 -4.21
N ASP A 57 -10.26 1.82 -4.12
CA ASP A 57 -11.01 0.93 -5.02
C ASP A 57 -10.32 -0.15 -5.87
N LEU A 58 -11.02 -1.28 -6.02
CA LEU A 58 -10.46 -2.56 -6.47
C LEU A 58 -10.30 -2.66 -8.01
N ILE A 59 -9.27 -2.01 -8.56
CA ILE A 59 -8.92 -2.15 -9.99
C ILE A 59 -7.94 -3.31 -10.21
N TYR A 60 -8.38 -4.24 -11.05
CA TYR A 60 -7.70 -5.44 -11.58
C TYR A 60 -6.15 -5.34 -11.68
N THR A 61 -5.42 -5.92 -10.73
CA THR A 61 -3.95 -5.99 -10.77
C THR A 61 -3.47 -7.28 -11.46
N PRO A 62 -2.95 -7.23 -12.71
CA PRO A 62 -2.32 -8.41 -13.31
C PRO A 62 -1.03 -8.73 -12.56
N ARG A 63 -0.87 -10.00 -12.11
CA ARG A 63 0.23 -10.51 -11.27
C ARG A 63 1.63 -10.53 -11.93
N PHE A 64 1.85 -9.73 -12.97
CA PHE A 64 3.07 -9.73 -13.79
C PHE A 64 3.72 -8.35 -14.00
N LEU A 65 3.24 -7.31 -13.31
CA LEU A 65 3.86 -5.98 -13.34
C LEU A 65 4.85 -5.82 -12.16
N PRO A 66 6.01 -5.19 -12.38
CA PRO A 66 7.00 -4.96 -11.33
C PRO A 66 6.47 -4.01 -10.24
N ASN A 67 7.00 -4.14 -9.02
CA ASN A 67 6.52 -3.45 -7.80
C ASN A 67 6.37 -1.91 -7.92
N VAL A 68 7.02 -1.29 -8.90
CA VAL A 68 6.89 0.15 -9.21
C VAL A 68 5.43 0.55 -9.51
N LEU A 69 4.62 -0.35 -10.08
CA LEU A 69 3.24 -0.06 -10.51
C LEU A 69 2.16 -0.29 -9.43
N LEU A 70 2.52 -0.79 -8.23
CA LEU A 70 1.54 -1.12 -7.18
C LEU A 70 0.97 0.08 -6.40
N GLY A 71 1.44 1.30 -6.66
CA GLY A 71 0.91 2.52 -6.05
C GLY A 71 -0.20 3.22 -6.84
N ALA A 72 -0.48 2.80 -8.09
CA ALA A 72 -1.31 3.56 -9.02
C ALA A 72 -2.80 3.56 -8.64
N LYS A 73 -3.37 4.73 -8.35
CA LYS A 73 -4.76 4.90 -7.87
C LYS A 73 -5.81 5.07 -8.97
N GLY A 74 -5.41 4.96 -10.24
CA GLY A 74 -6.30 5.07 -11.38
C GLY A 74 -5.56 5.02 -12.72
N PRO A 75 -6.28 5.04 -13.85
CA PRO A 75 -5.70 4.89 -15.18
C PRO A 75 -4.74 6.04 -15.55
N ALA A 76 -5.01 7.28 -15.11
CA ALA A 76 -4.11 8.41 -15.31
C ALA A 76 -2.75 8.22 -14.62
N ASP A 77 -2.77 7.66 -13.40
CA ASP A 77 -1.59 7.37 -12.59
C ASP A 77 -0.73 6.28 -13.25
N MET A 78 -1.37 5.23 -13.81
CA MET A 78 -0.66 4.21 -14.59
C MET A 78 0.04 4.77 -15.83
N VAL A 79 -0.62 5.67 -16.60
CA VAL A 79 0.00 6.29 -17.78
C VAL A 79 1.21 7.14 -17.38
N PHE A 80 1.10 7.92 -16.30
CA PHE A 80 2.21 8.73 -15.79
C PHE A 80 3.39 7.86 -15.34
N LEU A 81 3.12 6.79 -14.60
CA LEU A 81 4.14 5.92 -14.03
C LEU A 81 4.89 5.12 -15.13
N VAL A 82 4.17 4.69 -16.17
CA VAL A 82 4.78 4.12 -17.40
C VAL A 82 5.65 5.15 -18.11
N TYR A 83 5.19 6.40 -18.25
CA TYR A 83 5.96 7.48 -18.87
C TYR A 83 7.27 7.75 -18.11
N GLN A 84 7.22 7.90 -16.79
CA GLN A 84 8.40 8.13 -15.95
C GLN A 84 9.41 6.98 -16.05
N TYR A 85 8.92 5.73 -16.05
CA TYR A 85 9.77 4.53 -16.22
C TYR A 85 10.47 4.51 -17.59
N LEU A 86 9.75 4.82 -18.68
CA LEU A 86 10.32 4.86 -20.04
C LEU A 86 11.35 5.99 -20.19
N MET A 87 11.12 7.16 -19.60
CA MET A 87 12.09 8.27 -19.60
C MET A 87 13.41 7.86 -18.90
N GLY A 88 13.32 7.19 -17.75
CA GLY A 88 14.49 6.64 -17.05
C GLY A 88 15.23 5.58 -17.88
N LEU A 89 14.50 4.66 -18.53
CA LEU A 89 15.06 3.64 -19.41
C LEU A 89 15.86 4.25 -20.57
N VAL A 90 15.32 5.28 -21.24
CA VAL A 90 16.01 5.96 -22.35
C VAL A 90 17.29 6.64 -21.86
N GLY A 91 17.28 7.24 -20.66
CA GLY A 91 18.48 7.82 -20.05
C GLY A 91 19.61 6.79 -19.87
N VAL A 92 19.30 5.62 -19.29
CA VAL A 92 20.28 4.54 -19.10
C VAL A 92 20.83 4.03 -20.43
N VAL A 93 19.97 3.82 -21.43
CA VAL A 93 20.38 3.38 -22.78
C VAL A 93 21.29 4.42 -23.45
N ALA A 94 20.96 5.71 -23.36
CA ALA A 94 21.77 6.77 -23.95
C ALA A 94 23.18 6.85 -23.33
N VAL A 95 23.29 6.73 -22.01
CA VAL A 95 24.59 6.66 -21.30
C VAL A 95 25.39 5.44 -21.76
N GLY A 96 24.76 4.26 -21.86
CA GLY A 96 25.42 3.04 -22.33
C GLY A 96 25.98 3.16 -23.77
N VAL A 97 25.21 3.76 -24.68
CA VAL A 97 25.65 4.00 -26.08
C VAL A 97 26.81 5.02 -26.14
N ILE A 98 26.78 6.08 -25.32
CA ILE A 98 27.88 7.06 -25.25
C ILE A 98 29.16 6.41 -24.71
N MET A 99 29.07 5.59 -23.66
CA MET A 99 30.22 4.84 -23.11
C MET A 99 30.79 3.85 -24.14
N TYR A 100 29.92 3.08 -24.82
CA TYR A 100 30.33 2.17 -25.88
C TYR A 100 31.05 2.91 -27.02
N GLY A 101 30.50 4.04 -27.48
CA GLY A 101 31.14 4.91 -28.45
C GLY A 101 32.51 5.41 -27.98
N GLY A 102 32.63 5.86 -26.74
CA GLY A 102 33.89 6.31 -26.13
C GLY A 102 34.96 5.21 -26.12
N ILE A 103 34.63 4.00 -25.67
CA ILE A 103 35.55 2.85 -25.67
C ILE A 103 35.97 2.49 -27.10
N LEU A 104 35.01 2.43 -28.04
CA LEU A 104 35.31 2.13 -29.44
C LEU A 104 36.25 3.18 -30.07
N ARG A 105 36.15 4.45 -29.65
CA ARG A 105 37.04 5.54 -30.09
C ARG A 105 38.47 5.36 -29.57
N THR A 106 38.64 5.05 -28.28
CA THR A 106 39.96 4.97 -27.65
C THR A 106 40.72 3.70 -28.02
N MET A 107 40.03 2.61 -28.34
CA MET A 107 40.64 1.33 -28.70
C MET A 107 40.87 1.11 -30.21
N SER A 108 40.42 2.03 -31.08
CA SER A 108 40.50 1.86 -32.53
C SER A 108 41.50 2.81 -33.19
N ALA A 109 42.53 2.26 -33.84
CA ALA A 109 43.37 2.99 -34.79
C ALA A 109 42.75 3.10 -36.21
N ASP A 110 41.69 2.33 -36.47
CA ASP A 110 40.97 2.27 -37.75
C ASP A 110 40.05 3.49 -37.93
N PRO A 111 40.26 4.34 -38.97
CA PRO A 111 39.41 5.49 -39.27
C PRO A 111 37.91 5.16 -39.40
N GLY A 112 37.57 3.97 -39.91
CA GLY A 112 36.19 3.51 -40.05
C GLY A 112 35.49 3.32 -38.70
N LYS A 113 36.20 2.72 -37.72
CA LYS A 113 35.70 2.55 -36.35
C LYS A 113 35.62 3.86 -35.58
N ILE A 114 36.58 4.75 -35.78
CA ILE A 114 36.55 6.11 -35.23
C ILE A 114 35.33 6.89 -35.75
N LYS A 115 34.99 6.75 -37.04
CA LYS A 115 33.77 7.33 -37.62
C LYS A 115 32.51 6.69 -37.02
N ALA A 116 32.42 5.36 -36.95
CA ALA A 116 31.28 4.66 -36.38
C ALA A 116 31.02 5.05 -34.91
N SER A 117 32.07 5.15 -34.09
CA SER A 117 32.01 5.67 -32.72
C SER A 117 31.37 7.08 -32.65
N ASN A 118 31.86 8.01 -33.49
CA ASN A 118 31.32 9.36 -33.55
C ASN A 118 29.83 9.37 -33.95
N ASP A 119 29.43 8.49 -34.86
CA ASP A 119 28.03 8.37 -35.30
C ASP A 119 27.14 7.82 -34.18
N TYR A 120 27.60 6.85 -33.37
CA TYR A 120 26.88 6.39 -32.17
C TYR A 120 26.68 7.52 -31.14
N ILE A 121 27.75 8.25 -30.81
CA ILE A 121 27.68 9.36 -29.83
C ILE A 121 26.75 10.46 -30.32
N LYS A 122 26.84 10.86 -31.60
CA LYS A 122 25.94 11.85 -32.21
C LYS A 122 24.48 11.42 -32.18
N ASN A 123 24.21 10.14 -32.45
CA ASN A 123 22.83 9.63 -32.46
C ASN A 123 22.25 9.53 -31.03
N ALA A 124 23.05 9.14 -30.04
CA ALA A 124 22.64 9.18 -28.63
C ALA A 124 22.34 10.63 -28.16
N LEU A 125 23.20 11.59 -28.51
CA LEU A 125 22.99 13.01 -28.20
C LEU A 125 21.72 13.57 -28.87
N LYS A 126 21.44 13.21 -30.13
CA LYS A 126 20.17 13.56 -30.79
C LYS A 126 18.96 12.99 -30.04
N GLY A 127 19.05 11.75 -29.53
CA GLY A 127 18.00 11.15 -28.71
C GLY A 127 17.74 11.91 -27.42
N ILE A 128 18.80 12.31 -26.70
CA ILE A 128 18.71 13.14 -25.49
C ILE A 128 18.08 14.52 -25.80
N VAL A 129 18.52 15.18 -26.88
CA VAL A 129 17.97 16.48 -27.32
C VAL A 129 16.50 16.37 -27.70
N LEU A 130 16.09 15.28 -28.38
CA LEU A 130 14.69 15.03 -28.71
C LEU A 130 13.84 14.80 -27.46
N LEU A 131 14.34 14.01 -26.50
CA LEU A 131 13.67 13.73 -25.22
C LEU A 131 13.50 15.01 -24.38
N PHE A 132 14.54 15.84 -24.29
CA PHE A 132 14.45 17.13 -23.61
C PHE A 132 13.53 18.11 -24.36
N GLY A 133 13.58 18.13 -25.70
CA GLY A 133 12.67 18.91 -26.53
C GLY A 133 11.21 18.53 -26.33
N ALA A 134 10.90 17.23 -26.21
CA ALA A 134 9.57 16.75 -25.88
C ALA A 134 9.12 17.20 -24.48
N GLN A 135 9.99 17.11 -23.47
CA GLN A 135 9.72 17.59 -22.11
C GLN A 135 9.39 19.10 -22.10
N VAL A 136 10.17 19.91 -22.80
CA VAL A 136 9.94 21.36 -22.95
C VAL A 136 8.65 21.64 -23.70
N LEU A 137 8.35 20.89 -24.77
CA LEU A 137 7.13 21.04 -25.55
C LEU A 137 5.88 20.77 -24.70
N PHE A 138 5.85 19.66 -23.95
CA PHE A 138 4.73 19.33 -23.06
C PHE A 138 4.54 20.40 -21.97
N ASN A 139 5.63 20.85 -21.34
CA ASN A 139 5.57 21.90 -20.32
C ASN A 139 5.11 23.26 -20.88
N THR A 140 5.39 23.54 -22.16
CA THR A 140 4.97 24.78 -22.84
C THR A 140 3.50 24.76 -23.26
N ILE A 141 3.02 23.63 -23.80
CA ILE A 141 1.62 23.51 -24.26
C ILE A 141 0.66 23.39 -23.07
N ASN A 142 1.00 22.56 -22.08
CA ASN A 142 0.17 22.35 -20.91
C ASN A 142 1.02 21.86 -19.71
N PRO A 143 1.51 22.75 -18.84
CA PRO A 143 2.33 22.35 -17.68
C PRO A 143 1.58 21.41 -16.73
N ASN A 144 0.25 21.41 -16.76
CA ASN A 144 -0.59 20.53 -15.93
C ASN A 144 -0.49 19.03 -16.31
N ILE A 145 0.17 18.67 -17.42
CA ILE A 145 0.43 17.27 -17.81
C ILE A 145 1.68 16.72 -17.08
N VAL A 146 2.58 17.60 -16.65
CA VAL A 146 3.88 17.26 -16.04
C VAL A 146 3.84 17.37 -14.51
N ASP A 147 2.90 18.15 -13.97
CA ASP A 147 2.75 18.42 -12.54
C ASP A 147 1.92 17.34 -11.82
N VAL A 148 2.63 16.34 -11.27
CA VAL A 148 2.06 15.16 -10.58
C VAL A 148 1.24 15.54 -9.36
N GLU A 149 1.76 16.45 -8.54
CA GLU A 149 1.13 16.88 -7.30
C GLU A 149 -0.21 17.56 -7.60
N ARG A 150 -0.25 18.38 -8.66
CA ARG A 150 -1.48 19.03 -9.09
C ARG A 150 -2.49 18.09 -9.74
N ILE A 151 -2.07 17.09 -10.52
CA ILE A 151 -2.98 16.04 -11.03
C ILE A 151 -3.59 15.25 -9.87
N GLN A 152 -2.77 14.80 -8.91
CA GLN A 152 -3.25 14.07 -7.74
C GLN A 152 -4.20 14.92 -6.88
N ASN A 153 -3.89 16.21 -6.67
CA ASN A 153 -4.76 17.13 -5.94
C ASN A 153 -6.06 17.52 -6.70
N ALA A 154 -6.07 17.42 -8.03
CA ALA A 154 -7.27 17.65 -8.85
C ALA A 154 -8.18 16.41 -8.94
N LEU A 155 -7.61 15.20 -8.81
CA LEU A 155 -8.33 13.92 -8.81
C LEU A 155 -8.75 13.44 -7.41
N GLN A 156 -8.13 13.96 -6.34
CA GLN A 156 -8.65 13.77 -4.99
C GLN A 156 -10.03 14.47 -4.86
N PRO A 157 -11.07 13.77 -4.38
CA PRO A 157 -12.37 14.38 -4.19
C PRO A 157 -12.26 15.54 -3.18
N LYS A 158 -12.53 16.77 -3.63
CA LYS A 158 -12.41 18.00 -2.83
C LYS A 158 -13.32 18.04 -1.59
N VAL A 159 -14.22 17.08 -1.44
CA VAL A 159 -14.97 16.88 -0.20
C VAL A 159 -14.06 16.24 0.83
N LYS A 160 -13.22 17.07 1.47
CA LYS A 160 -12.94 16.84 2.89
C LYS A 160 -14.31 16.93 3.57
N ILE A 161 -14.90 15.78 3.89
CA ILE A 161 -15.95 15.75 4.90
C ILE A 161 -15.24 16.18 6.17
N ASN A 162 -15.33 17.47 6.51
CA ASN A 162 -15.10 17.89 7.87
C ASN A 162 -16.04 17.02 8.69
N ALA A 163 -15.47 16.18 9.56
CA ALA A 163 -16.25 15.53 10.59
C ALA A 163 -16.77 16.64 11.50
N THR A 164 -17.93 17.20 11.13
CA THR A 164 -18.81 17.86 12.09
C THR A 164 -18.92 16.89 13.24
N PRO A 165 -18.59 17.29 14.48
CA PRO A 165 -18.77 16.43 15.63
C PRO A 165 -20.16 15.80 15.54
N TYR A 166 -20.23 14.47 15.63
CA TYR A 166 -21.50 13.77 15.61
C TYR A 166 -22.27 14.19 16.86
N ILE A 167 -23.04 15.28 16.73
CA ILE A 167 -24.14 15.57 17.63
C ILE A 167 -25.14 14.47 17.31
N PRO A 168 -25.45 13.56 18.25
CA PRO A 168 -26.53 12.61 18.03
C PRO A 168 -27.79 13.44 17.79
N VAL A 169 -28.27 13.45 16.54
CA VAL A 169 -29.57 14.02 16.22
C VAL A 169 -30.57 13.11 16.89
N GLY A 170 -31.01 13.53 18.07
CA GLY A 170 -32.10 12.91 18.79
C GLY A 170 -33.33 12.96 17.90
N MET A 171 -33.60 11.87 17.19
CA MET A 171 -34.96 11.58 16.75
C MET A 171 -35.76 11.29 18.01
N GLU A 172 -36.26 12.35 18.64
CA GLU A 172 -37.33 12.26 19.62
C GLU A 172 -38.50 11.56 18.94
N LEU A 173 -38.69 10.28 19.27
CA LEU A 173 -39.95 9.61 19.02
C LEU A 173 -41.01 10.37 19.82
N PRO A 174 -42.12 10.81 19.19
CA PRO A 174 -43.12 11.62 19.88
C PRO A 174 -43.89 10.75 20.89
N GLY A 175 -43.45 10.79 22.15
CA GLY A 175 -44.23 10.26 23.27
C GLY A 175 -43.48 9.44 24.32
N ASP A 176 -42.50 10.02 25.02
CA ASP A 176 -42.40 9.83 26.49
C ASP A 176 -41.72 11.05 27.15
N SER A 177 -42.50 11.85 27.87
CA SER A 177 -42.06 13.11 28.46
C SER A 177 -41.43 12.93 29.84
N THR A 178 -40.45 12.04 29.97
CA THR A 178 -39.61 11.93 31.18
C THR A 178 -38.22 11.35 30.91
N SER A 179 -37.30 12.16 30.37
CA SER A 179 -35.86 11.84 30.51
C SER A 179 -34.99 13.09 30.71
N THR A 180 -34.19 13.02 31.77
CA THR A 180 -33.03 13.89 32.01
C THR A 180 -31.94 13.64 30.96
N PRO A 181 -31.03 14.60 30.69
CA PRO A 181 -29.97 14.41 29.68
C PRO A 181 -29.10 13.19 30.03
N VAL A 182 -29.09 12.19 29.14
CA VAL A 182 -28.20 11.04 29.28
C VAL A 182 -26.78 11.47 28.95
N VAL A 183 -25.99 11.71 30.00
CA VAL A 183 -24.54 11.87 29.88
C VAL A 183 -23.96 10.53 29.40
N VAL A 184 -23.31 10.54 28.25
CA VAL A 184 -22.59 9.37 27.73
C VAL A 184 -21.31 9.18 28.54
N GLY A 185 -21.46 8.47 29.66
CA GLY A 185 -20.38 8.21 30.60
C GLY A 185 -20.84 7.28 31.70
N ASP A 186 -20.94 5.98 31.39
CA ASP A 186 -20.69 4.85 32.29
C ASP A 186 -20.85 3.51 31.54
N GLY A 187 -20.04 2.50 31.90
CA GLY A 187 -19.85 1.25 31.13
C GLY A 187 -21.02 0.26 31.06
N ALA A 188 -22.27 0.70 31.30
CA ALA A 188 -23.43 -0.17 31.47
C ALA A 188 -23.94 -0.87 30.18
N TYR A 189 -23.60 -0.35 29.00
CA TYR A 189 -24.08 -0.88 27.70
C TYR A 189 -23.08 -1.81 27.00
N ALA A 190 -21.83 -1.88 27.46
CA ALA A 190 -20.73 -2.56 26.77
C ALA A 190 -20.95 -4.07 26.51
N GLY A 191 -21.69 -4.78 27.38
CA GLY A 191 -21.92 -6.23 27.25
C GLY A 191 -23.27 -6.65 26.65
N ARG A 192 -24.19 -5.72 26.38
CA ARG A 192 -25.54 -6.06 25.88
C ARG A 192 -25.48 -6.35 24.37
N PRO A 193 -26.07 -7.45 23.89
CA PRO A 193 -26.28 -7.64 22.46
C PRO A 193 -27.30 -6.62 21.97
N LEU A 194 -27.17 -6.17 20.73
CA LEU A 194 -28.19 -5.33 20.07
C LEU A 194 -29.40 -6.18 19.65
N ALA A 195 -30.00 -6.90 20.60
CA ALA A 195 -31.08 -7.86 20.32
C ALA A 195 -32.25 -7.23 19.55
N ASP A 196 -32.53 -5.95 19.82
CA ASP A 196 -33.66 -5.21 19.26
C ASP A 196 -33.26 -4.23 18.14
N THR A 197 -31.97 -4.09 17.80
CA THR A 197 -31.57 -3.17 16.71
C THR A 197 -31.63 -3.89 15.36
N PRO A 198 -32.40 -3.38 14.38
CA PRO A 198 -32.42 -3.98 13.06
C PRO A 198 -31.01 -3.98 12.43
N VAL A 199 -30.63 -5.11 11.85
CA VAL A 199 -29.35 -5.29 11.14
C VAL A 199 -29.13 -4.21 10.07
N SER A 200 -30.19 -3.75 9.41
CA SER A 200 -30.15 -2.63 8.46
C SER A 200 -29.63 -1.33 9.06
N HIS A 201 -29.92 -1.05 10.35
CA HIS A 201 -29.46 0.14 11.05
C HIS A 201 -27.99 0.03 11.48
N ILE A 202 -27.56 -1.16 11.91
CA ILE A 202 -26.14 -1.47 12.16
C ILE A 202 -25.34 -1.26 10.86
N ARG A 203 -25.86 -1.81 9.76
CA ARG A 203 -25.24 -1.70 8.44
C ARG A 203 -25.19 -0.26 7.94
N SER A 204 -26.27 0.51 8.01
CA SER A 204 -26.27 1.91 7.58
C SER A 204 -25.32 2.77 8.42
N ARG A 205 -25.21 2.50 9.74
CA ARG A 205 -24.22 3.15 10.61
C ARG A 205 -22.80 2.87 10.13
N LEU A 206 -22.44 1.61 9.88
CA LEU A 206 -21.10 1.24 9.42
C LEU A 206 -20.80 1.71 7.99
N GLU A 207 -21.76 1.66 7.07
CA GLU A 207 -21.59 2.16 5.68
C GLU A 207 -21.49 3.69 5.60
N SER A 208 -21.96 4.42 6.63
CA SER A 208 -21.79 5.88 6.73
C SER A 208 -20.36 6.32 7.12
N ILE A 209 -19.52 5.38 7.57
CA ILE A 209 -18.17 5.67 8.07
C ILE A 209 -17.13 5.36 6.99
N GLY A 210 -16.38 6.38 6.61
CA GLY A 210 -15.31 6.23 5.62
C GLY A 210 -14.24 5.24 6.07
N GLY A 211 -13.81 4.36 5.16
CA GLY A 211 -12.79 3.35 5.45
C GLY A 211 -13.32 2.00 5.95
N ILE A 212 -14.64 1.85 6.11
CA ILE A 212 -15.29 0.55 6.35
C ILE A 212 -15.85 -0.01 5.04
N ALA A 213 -15.48 -1.24 4.71
CA ALA A 213 -16.12 -2.06 3.69
C ALA A 213 -16.52 -3.42 4.29
N MET A 214 -17.58 -4.00 3.77
CA MET A 214 -18.26 -5.14 4.37
C MET A 214 -18.79 -6.08 3.29
N LEU A 215 -18.77 -7.40 3.55
CA LEU A 215 -19.50 -8.34 2.70
C LEU A 215 -21.03 -8.09 2.78
N LYS A 216 -21.78 -8.74 1.89
CA LYS A 216 -23.24 -8.77 1.95
C LYS A 216 -23.71 -9.44 3.24
N GLU A 217 -24.84 -9.01 3.80
CA GLU A 217 -25.48 -9.71 4.91
C GLU A 217 -25.92 -11.12 4.50
N CYS A 218 -25.75 -12.09 5.41
CA CYS A 218 -26.26 -13.44 5.26
C CYS A 218 -27.79 -13.45 5.25
N VAL A 219 -28.38 -14.40 4.51
CA VAL A 219 -29.82 -14.64 4.58
C VAL A 219 -30.13 -15.29 5.94
N PRO A 220 -31.15 -14.83 6.69
CA PRO A 220 -31.53 -15.47 7.96
C PRO A 220 -31.77 -16.97 7.79
N GLY A 221 -31.10 -17.79 8.62
CA GLY A 221 -31.13 -19.26 8.52
C GLY A 221 -30.31 -19.87 7.38
N GLY A 222 -29.58 -19.06 6.60
CA GLY A 222 -28.64 -19.50 5.58
C GLY A 222 -27.24 -19.81 6.12
N GLY A 223 -26.36 -20.32 5.25
CA GLY A 223 -24.95 -20.51 5.57
C GLY A 223 -24.15 -19.21 5.63
N THR A 224 -23.04 -19.20 6.37
CA THR A 224 -22.17 -18.04 6.61
C THR A 224 -21.10 -17.80 5.54
N VAL A 225 -20.93 -18.70 4.58
CA VAL A 225 -19.84 -18.62 3.60
C VAL A 225 -20.03 -17.47 2.61
N GLY A 226 -19.13 -16.48 2.65
CA GLY A 226 -19.10 -15.36 1.70
C GLY A 226 -20.07 -14.21 2.04
N CYS A 227 -20.65 -14.22 3.23
CA CYS A 227 -21.48 -13.17 3.78
C CYS A 227 -21.06 -12.86 5.23
N ILE A 228 -21.58 -11.79 5.80
CA ILE A 228 -21.46 -11.49 7.24
C ILE A 228 -22.82 -11.58 7.91
N SER A 229 -22.84 -11.92 9.20
CA SER A 229 -24.01 -11.74 10.04
C SER A 229 -23.67 -10.79 11.17
N PHE A 230 -24.56 -9.83 11.46
CA PHE A 230 -24.53 -9.00 12.69
C PHE A 230 -25.46 -9.54 13.80
N GLN A 231 -26.13 -10.68 13.61
CA GLN A 231 -27.09 -11.21 14.57
C GLN A 231 -26.42 -11.60 15.90
N GLY A 232 -26.62 -10.77 16.92
CA GLY A 232 -26.07 -10.97 18.27
C GLY A 232 -24.81 -10.16 18.56
N VAL A 233 -24.33 -9.34 17.62
CA VAL A 233 -23.17 -8.45 17.82
C VAL A 233 -23.37 -7.56 19.06
N LYS A 234 -22.29 -7.32 19.79
CA LYS A 234 -22.27 -6.46 20.98
C LYS A 234 -22.01 -5.01 20.58
N GLN A 235 -22.59 -4.09 21.36
CA GLN A 235 -22.38 -2.65 21.13
C GLN A 235 -20.90 -2.26 21.23
N ILE A 236 -20.16 -2.83 22.18
CA ILE A 236 -18.71 -2.62 22.29
C ILE A 236 -17.94 -3.04 21.02
N THR A 237 -18.39 -4.08 20.32
CA THR A 237 -17.75 -4.56 19.08
C THR A 237 -18.00 -3.62 17.92
N LEU A 238 -19.22 -3.09 17.80
CA LEU A 238 -19.52 -2.02 16.85
C LEU A 238 -18.73 -0.76 17.17
N ASP A 239 -18.65 -0.36 18.44
CA ASP A 239 -17.92 0.84 18.85
C ASP A 239 -16.39 0.67 18.67
N GLY A 240 -15.86 -0.54 18.86
CA GLY A 240 -14.48 -0.90 18.52
C GLY A 240 -14.18 -0.78 17.03
N ILE A 241 -15.06 -1.33 16.18
CA ILE A 241 -14.98 -1.21 14.71
C ILE A 241 -14.98 0.27 14.27
N VAL A 242 -15.94 1.05 14.77
CA VAL A 242 -16.07 2.49 14.49
C VAL A 242 -14.80 3.23 14.92
N SER A 243 -14.35 3.00 16.17
CA SER A 243 -13.21 3.72 16.73
C SER A 243 -11.88 3.39 16.06
N MET A 244 -11.74 2.19 15.48
CA MET A 244 -10.60 1.82 14.64
C MET A 244 -10.67 2.45 13.24
N ALA A 245 -11.85 2.54 12.63
CA ALA A 245 -12.04 3.25 11.36
C ALA A 245 -11.73 4.75 11.51
N ASP A 246 -12.23 5.39 12.59
CA ASP A 246 -11.92 6.78 12.95
C ASP A 246 -10.41 7.00 13.21
N ALA A 247 -9.69 5.97 13.67
CA ALA A 247 -8.23 6.00 13.82
C ALA A 247 -7.46 5.82 12.49
N GLY A 248 -8.16 5.71 11.36
CA GLY A 248 -7.59 5.53 10.02
C GLY A 248 -7.24 4.09 9.66
N VAL A 249 -7.69 3.08 10.42
CA VAL A 249 -7.50 1.67 10.06
C VAL A 249 -8.51 1.29 8.99
N PRO A 250 -8.10 0.79 7.80
CA PRO A 250 -9.04 0.36 6.77
C PRO A 250 -9.70 -0.97 7.16
N ILE A 251 -11.00 -0.93 7.48
CA ILE A 251 -11.75 -2.08 7.98
C ILE A 251 -12.44 -2.80 6.82
N ASN A 252 -11.96 -3.99 6.46
CA ASN A 252 -12.62 -4.87 5.48
C ASN A 252 -13.24 -6.07 6.20
N ILE A 253 -14.45 -5.91 6.75
CA ILE A 253 -15.11 -6.93 7.58
C ILE A 253 -15.44 -8.17 6.74
N THR A 254 -14.89 -9.31 7.14
CA THR A 254 -15.16 -10.63 6.57
C THR A 254 -16.04 -11.50 7.46
N SER A 255 -16.06 -11.24 8.77
CA SER A 255 -16.91 -11.93 9.76
C SER A 255 -17.22 -11.02 10.94
N VAL A 256 -18.33 -11.25 11.64
CA VAL A 256 -18.64 -10.62 12.94
C VAL A 256 -19.23 -11.69 13.86
N THR A 257 -20.54 -11.88 13.83
CA THR A 257 -21.18 -13.06 14.43
C THR A 257 -21.28 -14.15 13.38
N GLU A 258 -20.75 -15.32 13.69
CA GLU A 258 -20.86 -16.53 12.87
C GLU A 258 -21.39 -17.68 13.70
N ALA A 259 -22.01 -18.66 13.02
CA ALA A 259 -22.50 -19.89 13.63
C ALA A 259 -21.35 -20.86 13.96
N HIS A 260 -20.49 -20.44 14.88
CA HIS A 260 -19.48 -21.28 15.54
C HIS A 260 -20.07 -22.01 16.74
N ASP A 261 -19.29 -22.92 17.32
CA ASP A 261 -19.64 -23.58 18.57
C ASP A 261 -19.96 -22.56 19.69
N PRO A 262 -20.96 -22.83 20.54
CA PRO A 262 -21.30 -21.98 21.68
C PRO A 262 -20.10 -21.72 22.60
N GLY A 263 -19.92 -20.47 23.02
CA GLY A 263 -18.80 -20.04 23.87
C GLY A 263 -17.57 -19.54 23.10
N THR A 264 -17.58 -19.54 21.77
CA THR A 264 -16.58 -18.81 20.97
C THR A 264 -16.86 -17.29 20.98
N PRO A 265 -15.83 -16.42 20.93
CA PRO A 265 -16.02 -14.97 20.87
C PRO A 265 -16.85 -14.46 19.68
N HIS A 266 -16.92 -15.21 18.57
CA HIS A 266 -17.84 -14.94 17.46
C HIS A 266 -19.29 -15.24 17.82
N ALA A 267 -19.57 -16.41 18.39
CA ALA A 267 -20.93 -16.77 18.82
C ALA A 267 -21.46 -15.85 19.94
N GLU A 268 -20.56 -15.31 20.77
CA GLU A 268 -20.89 -14.28 21.77
C GLU A 268 -20.96 -12.84 21.21
N GLY A 269 -20.54 -12.61 19.96
CA GLY A 269 -20.58 -11.30 19.29
C GLY A 269 -19.54 -10.28 19.78
N TYR A 270 -18.45 -10.71 20.42
CA TYR A 270 -17.34 -9.85 20.88
C TYR A 270 -16.16 -9.74 19.91
N LYS A 271 -16.09 -10.63 18.90
CA LYS A 271 -15.04 -10.70 17.87
C LYS A 271 -15.58 -10.30 16.49
N TRP A 272 -14.69 -9.81 15.64
CA TRP A 272 -14.90 -9.69 14.20
C TRP A 272 -13.60 -10.01 13.46
N ASP A 273 -13.74 -10.41 12.20
CA ASP A 273 -12.60 -10.70 11.33
C ASP A 273 -12.50 -9.67 10.22
N MET A 274 -11.25 -9.31 9.90
CA MET A 274 -10.95 -8.42 8.80
C MET A 274 -10.02 -9.10 7.79
N ARG A 275 -10.28 -8.87 6.49
CA ARG A 275 -9.38 -9.29 5.43
C ARG A 275 -7.99 -8.67 5.62
N VAL A 276 -6.92 -9.48 5.56
CA VAL A 276 -5.55 -8.95 5.51
C VAL A 276 -5.39 -8.00 4.33
N SER A 277 -4.97 -6.78 4.63
CA SER A 277 -4.46 -5.81 3.66
C SER A 277 -3.25 -5.11 4.27
N PRO A 278 -2.29 -4.64 3.46
CA PRO A 278 -1.14 -3.88 3.97
C PRO A 278 -1.56 -2.67 4.81
N GLY A 279 -2.67 -2.01 4.45
CA GLY A 279 -3.15 -0.83 5.15
C GLY A 279 -3.51 -1.05 6.62
N VAL A 280 -3.95 -2.26 7.02
CA VAL A 280 -4.30 -2.56 8.42
C VAL A 280 -3.06 -2.58 9.30
N GLU A 281 -2.05 -3.39 8.93
CA GLU A 281 -0.80 -3.49 9.70
C GLU A 281 -0.07 -2.15 9.75
N ILE A 282 -0.05 -1.46 8.61
CA ILE A 282 0.56 -0.15 8.47
C ILE A 282 -0.13 0.91 9.36
N ALA A 283 -1.46 0.89 9.49
CA ALA A 283 -2.19 1.80 10.38
C ALA A 283 -1.86 1.54 11.87
N PHE A 284 -1.69 0.27 12.26
CA PHE A 284 -1.25 -0.08 13.61
C PHE A 284 0.19 0.39 13.89
N VAL A 285 1.12 0.15 12.96
CA VAL A 285 2.54 0.49 13.13
C VAL A 285 2.79 2.00 13.12
N ASN A 286 2.11 2.74 12.23
CA ASN A 286 2.34 4.18 12.06
C ASN A 286 1.57 5.06 13.05
N ASN A 287 0.68 4.49 13.87
CA ASN A 287 -0.02 5.23 14.92
C ASN A 287 0.26 4.63 16.33
N PRO A 288 1.52 4.68 16.82
CA PRO A 288 1.92 4.11 18.10
C PRO A 288 1.33 4.84 19.33
N GLN A 289 0.72 6.02 19.11
CA GLN A 289 -0.03 6.73 20.15
C GLN A 289 -1.42 6.12 20.36
N ARG A 290 -2.06 5.60 19.29
CA ARG A 290 -3.33 4.86 19.37
C ARG A 290 -3.13 3.37 19.64
N PHE A 291 -2.16 2.72 18.99
CA PHE A 291 -1.98 1.27 19.02
C PHE A 291 -0.68 0.86 19.71
N GLU A 292 -0.73 -0.24 20.47
CA GLU A 292 0.42 -0.86 21.13
C GLU A 292 0.66 -2.25 20.54
N ARG A 293 1.89 -2.57 20.13
CA ARG A 293 2.24 -3.94 19.77
C ARG A 293 2.45 -4.74 21.05
N ILE A 294 1.57 -5.69 21.34
CA ILE A 294 1.64 -6.54 22.54
C ILE A 294 2.31 -7.88 22.25
N ALA A 295 2.34 -8.78 23.24
CA ALA A 295 2.86 -10.13 23.09
C ALA A 295 2.19 -10.84 21.90
N THR A 296 3.01 -11.33 20.98
CA THR A 296 2.52 -12.06 19.80
C THR A 296 2.05 -13.45 20.23
N ARG A 297 0.82 -13.83 19.88
CA ARG A 297 0.30 -15.17 20.16
C ARG A 297 1.12 -16.23 19.42
N SER A 298 1.14 -17.46 19.91
CA SER A 298 1.81 -18.59 19.24
C SER A 298 1.32 -18.79 17.79
N ASP A 299 0.04 -18.53 17.56
CA ASP A 299 -0.69 -18.61 16.29
C ASP A 299 -0.77 -17.29 15.50
N SER A 300 -0.24 -16.15 15.99
CA SER A 300 -0.28 -14.87 15.27
C SER A 300 1.09 -14.37 14.80
N TYR A 301 1.15 -13.58 13.72
CA TYR A 301 2.36 -12.88 13.27
C TYR A 301 2.64 -11.60 14.09
N ALA A 302 1.57 -10.89 14.41
CA ALA A 302 1.59 -9.72 15.26
C ALA A 302 0.25 -9.61 15.99
N THR A 303 0.27 -9.02 17.18
CA THR A 303 -0.93 -8.65 17.92
C THR A 303 -0.78 -7.21 18.39
N PHE A 304 -1.80 -6.40 18.14
CA PHE A 304 -1.88 -4.99 18.51
C PHE A 304 -3.07 -4.77 19.44
N ARG A 305 -2.94 -3.83 20.39
CA ARG A 305 -4.01 -3.34 21.24
C ARG A 305 -4.31 -1.89 20.91
N ASP A 306 -5.58 -1.55 20.72
CA ASP A 306 -6.08 -0.19 20.75
C ASP A 306 -6.09 0.32 22.20
N LYS A 307 -5.33 1.39 22.48
CA LYS A 307 -5.19 1.98 23.82
C LYS A 307 -6.45 2.69 24.32
N VAL A 308 -7.38 3.04 23.43
CA VAL A 308 -8.61 3.78 23.77
C VAL A 308 -9.77 2.83 24.05
N THR A 309 -9.99 1.84 23.19
CA THR A 309 -11.11 0.88 23.34
C THR A 309 -10.74 -0.42 24.05
N GLY A 310 -9.45 -0.73 24.16
CA GLY A 310 -8.95 -2.02 24.65
C GLY A 310 -8.98 -3.15 23.61
N VAL A 311 -9.56 -2.92 22.42
CA VAL A 311 -9.62 -3.92 21.32
C VAL A 311 -8.25 -4.52 21.07
N THR A 312 -8.17 -5.83 20.92
CA THR A 312 -6.96 -6.53 20.49
C THR A 312 -7.14 -7.17 19.13
N CYS A 313 -6.25 -6.86 18.19
CA CYS A 313 -6.24 -7.38 16.81
C CYS A 313 -5.00 -8.23 16.57
N SER A 314 -5.18 -9.49 16.12
CA SER A 314 -4.10 -10.45 15.84
C SER A 314 -4.13 -10.90 14.37
N SER A 315 -2.99 -10.87 13.68
CA SER A 315 -2.87 -11.42 12.32
C SER A 315 -2.57 -12.90 12.38
N GLU A 316 -3.48 -13.75 11.89
CA GLU A 316 -3.39 -15.21 12.01
C GLU A 316 -2.29 -15.81 11.11
N LYS A 317 -1.65 -16.91 11.56
CA LYS A 317 -0.69 -17.70 10.79
C LYS A 317 -1.36 -18.80 9.96
N PRO A 318 -0.74 -19.23 8.84
CA PRO A 318 -1.13 -20.45 8.12
C PRO A 318 -1.15 -21.69 9.04
N PRO A 319 -2.01 -22.71 8.76
CA PRO A 319 -2.63 -23.00 7.46
C PRO A 319 -3.95 -22.28 7.18
N ALA A 320 -4.51 -21.57 8.15
CA ALA A 320 -5.74 -20.81 7.95
C ALA A 320 -5.56 -19.67 6.92
N ALA A 321 -6.66 -19.23 6.33
CA ALA A 321 -6.64 -18.13 5.36
C ALA A 321 -6.31 -16.82 6.09
N PRO A 322 -5.26 -16.07 5.70
CA PRO A 322 -4.75 -14.97 6.49
C PRO A 322 -5.78 -13.84 6.66
N HIS A 323 -6.23 -13.65 7.90
CA HIS A 323 -7.13 -12.59 8.34
C HIS A 323 -6.63 -11.96 9.65
N TRP A 324 -7.28 -10.87 10.07
CA TRP A 324 -7.08 -10.23 11.36
C TRP A 324 -8.24 -10.58 12.29
N ASP A 325 -7.92 -11.26 13.40
CA ASP A 325 -8.77 -11.54 14.55
C ASP A 325 -8.88 -10.28 15.43
N CYS A 326 -9.99 -9.56 15.46
CA CYS A 326 -10.17 -8.41 16.36
C CYS A 326 -11.21 -8.71 17.45
N SER A 327 -10.80 -8.64 18.72
CA SER A 327 -11.63 -8.93 19.90
C SER A 327 -11.76 -7.70 20.81
N THR A 328 -12.96 -7.48 21.34
CA THR A 328 -13.25 -6.53 22.44
C THR A 328 -13.14 -7.14 23.84
N ARG A 329 -12.88 -8.44 23.91
CA ARG A 329 -12.73 -9.25 25.12
C ARG A 329 -11.32 -9.82 25.23
#